data_AF-A0A2D5UYN5-F1
#
_entry.id   AF-A0A2D5UYN5-F1
#
_cell.length_a   1.000
_cell.length_b   1.000
_cell.length_c   1.000
_cell.angle_alpha   90.00
_cell.angle_beta   90.00
_cell.angle_gamma   90.00
#
_symmetry.space_group_name_H-M   'P 1'
#
loop_
_entity.id
_entity.type
_entity.pdbx_description
1 polymer ?
#
loop_
_entity_poly.entity_id
_entity_poly.type
_entity_poly.pdbx_seq_one_letter_code
_entity_poly.pdbx_strand_id
1 'polypeptide(L)'
;MVPSSKKGVEIGMNFLIIAVIGILVLVVIIYLVSGGASNFNEGTKCPSKGGKCVPSGDCKDKGIEGEDICGKNSKDVCCPLLSTT
;
A
#
# COMPACT_ATOMS: atom_id res chain seq x y z
N MET A 1 29.79 -9.31 46.46
CA MET A 1 28.31 -9.27 46.67
C MET A 1 27.67 -9.04 45.31
N VAL A 2 27.00 -10.05 44.75
CA VAL A 2 26.41 -9.99 43.40
C VAL A 2 24.91 -9.70 43.56
N PRO A 3 24.39 -8.56 43.09
CA PRO A 3 22.95 -8.34 43.08
C PRO A 3 22.33 -9.10 41.90
N SER A 4 21.73 -10.25 42.19
CA SER A 4 20.90 -10.99 41.23
C SER A 4 19.65 -10.18 40.88
N SER A 5 19.68 -9.47 39.76
CA SER A 5 18.49 -8.82 39.19
C SER A 5 17.59 -9.88 38.55
N LYS A 6 16.66 -10.44 39.33
CA LYS A 6 15.45 -11.08 38.79
C LYS A 6 14.44 -9.97 38.45
N LYS A 7 14.61 -9.30 37.30
CA LYS A 7 13.66 -8.28 36.80
C LYS A 7 12.94 -8.73 35.51
N GLY A 8 12.85 -10.04 35.27
CA GLY A 8 12.35 -10.60 34.00
C GLY A 8 11.05 -11.39 34.09
N VAL A 9 10.45 -11.56 35.27
CA VAL A 9 9.28 -12.45 35.46
C VAL A 9 8.17 -11.74 36.24
N GLU A 10 7.97 -10.46 35.97
CA GLU A 10 6.78 -9.73 36.45
C GLU A 10 6.23 -8.85 35.33
N ILE A 11 6.46 -9.24 34.07
CA ILE A 11 5.55 -8.87 32.99
C ILE A 11 4.23 -9.52 33.38
N GLY A 12 3.44 -8.78 34.16
CA GLY A 12 2.24 -9.29 34.82
C GLY A 12 1.37 -9.95 33.77
N MET A 13 0.71 -11.05 34.14
CA MET A 13 -0.13 -11.87 33.26
C MET A 13 -1.05 -11.01 32.36
N ASN A 14 -1.49 -9.86 32.85
CA ASN A 14 -2.24 -8.84 32.13
C ASN A 14 -1.54 -8.28 30.87
N PHE A 15 -0.24 -8.05 30.90
CA PHE A 15 0.51 -7.58 29.74
C PHE A 15 0.56 -8.65 28.64
N LEU A 16 0.76 -9.92 29.00
CA LEU A 16 0.72 -11.01 28.04
C LEU A 16 -0.66 -11.11 27.38
N ILE A 17 -1.73 -10.93 28.16
CA ILE A 17 -3.11 -10.91 27.64
C ILE A 17 -3.30 -9.76 26.63
N ILE A 18 -2.84 -8.54 26.96
CA ILE A 18 -2.93 -7.38 26.06
C ILE A 18 -2.11 -7.61 24.78
N ALA A 19 -0.91 -8.18 24.90
CA ALA A 19 -0.05 -8.48 23.76
C ALA A 19 -0.72 -9.47 22.80
N VAL A 20 -1.33 -10.55 23.32
CA VAL A 20 -2.04 -11.54 22.50
C VAL A 20 -3.27 -10.93 21.81
N ILE A 21 -4.06 -10.13 22.54
CA ILE A 21 -5.22 -9.43 21.95
C ILE A 21 -4.77 -8.46 20.86
N GLY A 22 -3.69 -7.70 21.09
CA GLY A 22 -3.14 -6.77 20.11
C GLY A 22 -2.69 -7.49 18.83
N ILE A 23 -2.03 -8.65 18.95
CA ILE A 23 -1.63 -9.47 17.82
C ILE A 23 -2.86 -9.99 17.05
N LEU A 24 -3.89 -10.48 17.75
CA LEU A 24 -5.12 -10.96 17.11
C LEU A 24 -5.82 -9.87 16.30
N VAL A 25 -5.96 -8.67 16.88
CA VAL A 25 -6.56 -7.52 16.19
C VAL A 25 -5.74 -7.15 14.95
N LEU A 26 -4.41 -7.14 15.06
CA LEU A 26 -3.52 -6.83 13.95
C LEU A 26 -3.66 -7.83 12.80
N VAL A 27 -3.79 -9.13 13.09
CA VAL A 27 -4.05 -10.17 12.07
C VAL A 27 -5.38 -9.92 11.36
N VAL A 28 -6.45 -9.60 12.10
CA VAL A 28 -7.77 -9.28 11.50
C VAL A 28 -7.68 -8.07 10.58
N ILE A 29 -6.99 -7.00 11.00
CA ILE A 29 -6.76 -5.82 10.18
C ILE A 29 -6.01 -6.18 8.89
N ILE A 30 -4.94 -6.99 8.99
CA ILE A 30 -4.20 -7.44 7.80
C ILE A 30 -5.09 -8.24 6.85
N TYR A 31 -5.96 -9.10 7.36
CA TYR A 31 -6.90 -9.87 6.52
C TYR A 31 -7.90 -8.96 5.80
N LEU A 32 -8.49 -8.00 6.51
CA LEU A 32 -9.44 -7.04 5.94
C LEU A 32 -8.76 -6.13 4.92
N VAL A 33 -7.59 -5.61 5.26
CA VAL A 33 -6.81 -4.75 4.36
C VAL A 33 -6.27 -5.54 3.18
N SER A 34 -5.80 -6.78 3.33
CA SER A 34 -5.34 -7.59 2.20
C SER A 34 -6.46 -7.88 1.21
N GLY A 35 -7.69 -8.12 1.68
CA GLY A 35 -8.87 -8.25 0.80
C GLY A 35 -9.26 -6.94 0.10
N GLY A 36 -9.10 -5.80 0.77
CA GLY A 36 -9.42 -4.47 0.20
C GLY A 36 -8.31 -3.87 -0.67
N ALA A 37 -7.04 -4.16 -0.37
CA ALA A 37 -5.86 -3.59 -1.02
C ALA A 37 -5.72 -4.04 -2.48
N SER A 38 -6.22 -5.24 -2.82
CA SER A 38 -6.29 -5.68 -4.22
C SER A 38 -7.08 -4.70 -5.10
N ASN A 39 -8.12 -4.06 -4.55
CA ASN A 39 -8.95 -3.07 -5.25
C ASN A 39 -8.40 -1.65 -5.15
N PHE A 40 -7.60 -1.34 -4.12
CA PHE A 40 -7.01 -0.01 -3.94
C PHE A 40 -6.02 0.33 -5.06
N ASN A 41 -5.31 -0.68 -5.56
CA ASN A 41 -4.40 -0.53 -6.69
C ASN A 41 -5.12 -0.26 -8.03
N GLU A 42 -6.45 -0.39 -8.08
CA GLU A 42 -7.23 -0.09 -9.29
C GLU A 42 -7.69 1.38 -9.32
N GLY A 43 -7.84 2.03 -8.17
CA GLY A 43 -8.24 3.44 -8.06
C GLY A 43 -7.14 4.45 -8.39
N THR A 44 -5.87 4.03 -8.37
CA THR A 44 -4.70 4.86 -8.71
C THR A 44 -4.31 4.82 -10.18
N LYS A 45 -4.88 3.89 -10.95
CA LYS A 45 -4.56 3.72 -12.37
C LYS A 45 -5.05 4.91 -13.21
N CYS A 46 -4.26 5.29 -14.21
CA CYS A 46 -4.61 6.33 -15.19
C CYS A 46 -6.07 6.28 -15.72
N PRO A 47 -6.60 5.11 -16.13
CA PRO A 47 -7.99 4.99 -16.58
C PRO A 47 -9.02 5.39 -15.52
N SER A 48 -8.75 5.15 -14.24
CA SER A 48 -9.65 5.50 -13.13
C SER A 48 -9.71 7.01 -12.87
N LYS A 49 -8.72 7.76 -13.36
CA LYS A 49 -8.67 9.22 -13.31
C LYS A 49 -9.19 9.89 -14.59
N GLY A 50 -9.77 9.12 -15.53
CA GLY A 50 -10.23 9.64 -16.81
C GLY A 50 -9.10 9.99 -17.78
N GLY A 51 -7.98 9.26 -17.70
CA GLY A 51 -6.87 9.33 -18.65
C GLY A 51 -6.68 8.02 -19.44
N LYS A 52 -5.80 8.04 -20.43
CA LYS A 52 -5.33 6.85 -21.15
C LYS A 52 -3.83 6.65 -20.96
N CYS A 53 -3.45 5.39 -20.81
CA CYS A 53 -2.07 4.97 -20.93
C CYS A 53 -1.71 4.89 -22.40
N VAL A 54 -0.78 5.73 -22.82
CA VAL A 54 -0.24 5.76 -24.18
C VAL A 54 1.28 5.82 -24.09
N PRO A 55 2.04 5.34 -25.09
CA PRO A 55 3.48 5.51 -25.11
C PRO A 55 3.85 7.00 -25.01
N SER A 56 4.99 7.32 -24.38
CA SER A 56 5.41 8.72 -24.10
C SER A 56 5.39 9.68 -25.30
N GLY A 57 5.42 9.15 -26.54
CA GLY A 57 5.37 9.94 -27.78
C GLY A 57 3.97 10.31 -28.28
N ASP A 58 2.91 9.72 -27.72
CA ASP A 58 1.52 9.92 -28.14
C ASP A 58 0.74 10.90 -27.24
N CYS A 59 1.42 11.49 -26.25
CA CYS A 59 0.87 12.55 -25.40
C CYS A 59 1.18 13.93 -25.97
N LYS A 60 0.18 14.81 -26.12
CA LYS A 60 0.40 16.21 -26.52
C LYS A 60 1.04 17.06 -25.43
N ASP A 61 0.82 16.68 -24.18
CA ASP A 61 1.33 17.35 -22.98
C ASP A 61 2.32 16.46 -22.23
N LYS A 62 2.99 17.01 -21.21
CA LYS A 62 3.85 16.22 -20.31
C LYS A 62 3.01 15.12 -19.62
N GLY A 63 3.08 13.90 -20.14
CA GLY A 63 2.46 12.73 -19.54
C GLY A 63 3.02 12.45 -18.14
N ILE A 64 2.19 11.89 -17.26
CA ILE A 64 2.62 11.52 -15.92
C ILE A 64 3.24 10.13 -16.00
N GLU A 65 4.54 10.05 -15.73
CA GLU A 65 5.30 8.79 -15.70
C GLU A 65 5.20 8.14 -14.32
N GLY A 66 4.98 6.82 -14.28
CA GLY A 66 5.03 6.04 -13.06
C GLY A 66 4.67 4.58 -13.31
N GLU A 67 5.50 3.65 -12.82
CA GLU A 67 5.32 2.20 -12.95
C GLU A 67 3.96 1.69 -12.44
N ASP A 68 3.35 2.42 -11.50
CA ASP A 68 2.06 2.09 -10.89
C ASP A 68 0.86 2.71 -11.64
N ILE A 69 1.11 3.68 -12.53
CA ILE A 69 0.05 4.48 -13.17
C ILE A 69 -0.53 3.75 -14.39
N CYS A 70 0.35 3.09 -15.16
CA CYS A 70 0.03 2.35 -16.38
C CYS A 70 0.55 0.91 -16.26
N GLY A 71 -0.18 0.12 -15.47
CA GLY A 71 0.19 -1.25 -15.14
C GLY A 71 0.63 -2.06 -16.36
N LYS A 72 1.86 -2.61 -16.25
CA LYS A 72 2.54 -3.57 -17.13
C LYS A 72 3.36 -3.07 -18.32
N ASN A 73 3.48 -1.78 -18.60
CA ASN A 73 4.43 -1.31 -19.61
C ASN A 73 5.28 -0.14 -19.09
N SER A 74 6.58 -0.39 -18.87
CA SER A 74 7.56 0.60 -18.37
C SER A 74 7.85 1.78 -19.34
N LYS A 75 6.99 1.99 -20.34
CA LYS A 75 7.11 3.02 -21.39
C LYS A 75 5.80 3.80 -21.61
N ASP A 76 4.73 3.41 -20.93
CA ASP A 76 3.43 4.04 -21.08
C ASP A 76 3.28 5.14 -20.03
N VAL A 77 2.88 6.32 -20.47
CA VAL A 77 2.61 7.49 -19.63
C VAL A 77 1.12 7.72 -19.54
N CYS A 78 0.67 8.31 -18.43
CA CYS A 78 -0.72 8.69 -18.28
C CYS A 78 -1.00 10.03 -18.92
N CYS A 79 -1.90 10.04 -19.90
CA CYS A 79 -2.40 11.23 -20.57
C CYS A 79 -3.86 11.48 -20.22
N PRO A 80 -4.24 12.67 -19.72
CA PRO A 80 -5.64 13.01 -19.54
C PRO A 80 -6.36 13.01 -20.91
N LEU A 81 -7.65 12.65 -20.94
CA LEU A 81 -8.43 12.55 -22.20
C LEU A 81 -8.49 13.85 -23.03
N LEU A 82 -8.12 15.00 -22.46
CA LEU A 82 -7.99 16.28 -23.17
C LEU A 82 -6.64 16.45 -23.90
N SER A 83 -5.67 15.57 -23.67
CA SER A 83 -4.28 15.67 -24.18
C SER A 83 -3.90 14.51 -25.12
N THR A 84 -4.86 13.70 -25.58
CA THR A 84 -4.65 12.68 -26.62
C THR A 84 -4.98 13.31 -27.99
N THR A 85 -4.09 13.13 -28.98
CA THR A 85 -4.29 13.63 -30.36
C THR A 85 -5.11 12.66 -31.20
#